data_AF-A0A831XJB0-F1
#
_entry.id   AF-A0A831XJB0-F1
#
_cell.length_a   1.000
_cell.length_b   1.000
_cell.length_c   1.000
_cell.angle_alpha   90.00
_cell.angle_beta   90.00
_cell.angle_gamma   90.00
#
_symmetry.space_group_name_H-M   'P 1'
#
loop_
_entity.id
_entity.type
_entity.pdbx_description
1 polymer ?
#
loop_
_entity_poly.entity_id
_entity_poly.type
_entity_poly.pdbx_seq_one_letter_code
_entity_poly.pdbx_strand_id
1 'polypeptide(L)'
;MSDAAKKTVYVVTLWSGSSASKRWKTAGKPGLLPNGAGVSFTDLNTGLSVYAVGPISVEEFEESLEVQRFVPLTSEAPLDEDFTDELP
;
A
#
# COMPACT_ATOMS: atom_id res chain seq x y z
N MET A 1 -11.06 26.20 19.74
CA MET A 1 -11.68 25.08 19.02
C MET A 1 -10.67 24.58 18.02
N SER A 2 -9.97 23.51 18.36
CA SER A 2 -8.98 22.89 17.47
C SER A 2 -9.76 22.07 16.45
N ASP A 3 -9.96 22.62 15.26
CA ASP A 3 -10.46 21.85 14.11
C ASP A 3 -9.37 20.81 13.80
N ALA A 4 -9.55 19.59 14.31
CA ALA A 4 -8.72 18.47 13.94
C ALA A 4 -9.05 18.19 12.47
N ALA A 5 -8.33 18.86 11.57
CA ALA A 5 -8.54 18.75 10.14
C ALA A 5 -8.42 17.27 9.76
N LYS A 6 -9.57 16.63 9.55
CA LYS A 6 -9.66 15.25 9.09
C LYS A 6 -8.90 15.16 7.79
N LYS A 7 -7.76 14.47 7.81
CA LYS A 7 -6.92 14.34 6.63
C LYS A 7 -7.34 13.11 5.86
N THR A 8 -8.01 13.33 4.74
CA THR A 8 -8.32 12.24 3.80
C THR A 8 -7.02 11.74 3.18
N VAL A 9 -6.85 10.42 3.14
CA VAL A 9 -5.74 9.72 2.51
C VAL A 9 -6.27 8.62 1.62
N TYR A 10 -5.64 8.45 0.47
CA TYR A 10 -5.97 7.40 -0.48
C TYR A 10 -4.89 6.33 -0.44
N VAL A 11 -5.30 5.08 -0.35
CA VAL A 11 -4.41 3.93 -0.50
C VAL A 11 -4.57 3.39 -1.91
N VAL A 12 -3.46 3.34 -2.63
CA VAL A 12 -3.41 2.76 -3.97
C VAL A 12 -2.75 1.39 -3.87
N THR A 13 -3.44 0.33 -4.29
CA THR A 13 -2.89 -1.03 -4.31
C THR A 13 -2.79 -1.51 -5.75
N LEU A 14 -1.59 -1.93 -6.15
CA LEU A 14 -1.32 -2.64 -7.40
C LEU A 14 -1.32 -4.15 -7.12
N TRP A 15 -2.14 -4.86 -7.89
CA TRP A 15 -2.32 -6.31 -7.76
C TRP A 15 -1.48 -7.07 -8.80
N SER A 16 -1.04 -8.27 -8.44
CA SER A 16 -0.51 -9.27 -9.39
C SER A 16 -1.21 -10.59 -9.13
N GLY A 17 -2.18 -10.93 -9.97
CA GLY A 17 -3.06 -12.07 -9.73
C GLY A 17 -3.91 -11.85 -8.47
N SER A 18 -3.80 -12.75 -7.49
CA SER A 18 -4.55 -12.71 -6.24
C SER A 18 -3.84 -11.97 -5.09
N SER A 19 -2.58 -11.55 -5.27
CA SER A 19 -1.80 -10.91 -4.21
C SER A 19 -1.58 -9.41 -4.46
N ALA A 20 -1.62 -8.63 -3.39
CA ALA A 20 -1.21 -7.23 -3.42
C ALA A 20 0.31 -7.19 -3.61
N SER A 21 0.78 -6.67 -4.75
CA SER A 21 2.22 -6.59 -5.04
C SER A 21 2.84 -5.34 -4.46
N LYS A 22 2.12 -4.22 -4.54
CA LYS A 22 2.62 -2.94 -4.05
C LYS A 22 1.48 -2.04 -3.60
N ARG A 23 1.73 -1.29 -2.53
CA ARG A 23 0.76 -0.38 -1.93
C ARG A 23 1.41 0.95 -1.63
N TRP A 24 0.70 2.04 -1.91
CA TRP A 24 1.13 3.40 -1.66
C TRP A 24 0.06 4.18 -0.93
N LYS A 25 0.46 5.27 -0.27
CA LYS A 25 -0.45 6.27 0.28
C LYS A 25 -0.31 7.56 -0.50
N THR A 26 -1.41 8.27 -0.72
CA THR A 26 -1.38 9.61 -1.30
C THR A 26 -2.41 10.51 -0.62
N ALA A 27 -2.10 11.80 -0.46
CA ALA A 27 -3.01 12.75 0.20
C ALA A 27 -4.11 13.26 -0.73
N GLY A 28 -3.96 13.07 -2.04
CA GLY A 28 -4.93 13.49 -3.04
C GLY A 28 -5.45 12.31 -3.83
N LYS A 29 -6.65 12.44 -4.38
CA LYS A 29 -7.23 11.39 -5.22
C LYS A 29 -6.30 11.11 -6.42
N PRO A 30 -5.92 9.85 -6.69
CA PRO A 30 -5.10 9.51 -7.85
C PRO A 30 -5.76 9.96 -9.16
N GLY A 31 -4.98 10.54 -10.06
CA GLY A 31 -5.41 10.93 -11.40
C GLY A 31 -5.31 9.75 -12.37
N LEU A 32 -6.32 9.54 -13.21
CA LEU A 32 -6.26 8.51 -14.25
C LEU A 32 -5.20 8.86 -15.30
N LEU A 33 -4.46 7.86 -15.76
CA LEU A 33 -3.53 8.03 -16.88
C LEU A 33 -4.30 8.26 -18.20
N PRO A 34 -3.70 8.94 -19.20
CA PRO A 34 -4.37 9.25 -20.47
C PRO A 34 -4.86 8.02 -21.24
N ASN A 35 -4.20 6.88 -21.04
CA ASN A 35 -4.57 5.61 -21.67
C ASN A 35 -5.68 4.85 -20.91
N GLY A 36 -6.14 5.35 -19.75
CA GLY A 36 -7.14 4.71 -18.90
C GLY A 36 -6.69 3.41 -18.21
N ALA A 37 -5.45 2.97 -18.41
CA ALA A 37 -4.93 1.69 -17.93
C ALA A 37 -4.18 1.78 -16.59
N GLY A 38 -4.30 2.91 -15.89
CA GLY A 38 -3.58 3.12 -14.65
C GLY A 38 -3.87 4.47 -13.99
N VAL A 39 -3.11 4.75 -12.92
CA VAL A 39 -3.21 5.99 -12.15
C VAL A 39 -1.84 6.65 -11.95
N SER A 40 -1.88 7.96 -11.74
CA SER A 40 -0.76 8.80 -11.34
C SER A 40 -1.09 9.48 -10.02
N PHE A 41 -0.12 9.52 -9.11
CA PHE A 41 -0.26 10.16 -7.80
C PHE A 41 1.12 10.46 -7.21
N THR A 42 1.16 11.29 -6.18
CA THR A 42 2.38 11.51 -5.39
C THR A 42 2.35 10.62 -4.16
N ASP A 43 3.35 9.75 -4.01
CA ASP A 43 3.48 8.90 -2.83
C ASP A 43 3.81 9.75 -1.60
N LEU A 44 3.04 9.57 -0.53
CA LEU A 44 3.21 10.30 0.73
C LEU A 44 4.49 9.92 1.46
N ASN A 45 4.98 8.70 1.28
CA ASN A 45 6.15 8.22 2.00
C ASN A 45 7.44 8.77 1.37
N THR A 46 7.53 8.75 0.05
CA THR A 46 8.74 9.16 -0.68
C THR A 46 8.68 10.56 -1.27
N GLY A 47 7.48 11.14 -1.41
CA GLY A 47 7.27 12.41 -2.11
C GLY A 47 7.42 12.32 -3.63
N LEU A 48 7.64 11.13 -4.18
CA LEU A 48 7.87 10.92 -5.61
C LEU A 48 6.55 10.76 -6.36
N SER A 49 6.51 11.25 -7.59
CA SER A 49 5.42 10.96 -8.53
C SER A 49 5.51 9.50 -8.99
N VAL A 50 4.42 8.76 -8.79
CA VAL A 50 4.29 7.36 -9.17
C VAL A 50 3.30 7.24 -10.33
N TYR A 51 3.69 6.46 -11.33
CA TYR A 51 2.83 6.05 -12.44
C TYR A 51 2.61 4.54 -12.32
N ALA A 52 1.43 4.15 -11.85
CA ALA A 52 1.06 2.75 -11.67
C ALA A 52 0.16 2.31 -12.84
N VAL A 53 0.54 1.22 -13.51
CA VAL A 53 -0.19 0.64 -14.65
C VAL A 53 -0.53 -0.81 -14.33
N GLY A 54 -1.77 -1.23 -14.57
CA GLY A 54 -2.24 -2.60 -14.31
C GLY A 54 -3.52 -2.66 -13.48
N PRO A 55 -3.85 -3.83 -12.90
CA PRO A 55 -5.02 -4.00 -12.04
C PRO A 55 -4.79 -3.27 -10.72
N ILE A 56 -5.52 -2.18 -10.52
CA ILE A 56 -5.33 -1.24 -9.41
C ILE A 56 -6.64 -1.07 -8.66
N SER A 57 -6.56 -1.08 -7.32
CA SER A 57 -7.64 -0.61 -6.45
C SER A 57 -7.22 0.68 -5.74
N VAL A 58 -8.17 1.60 -5.61
CA VAL A 58 -7.99 2.86 -4.89
C VAL A 58 -9.04 2.92 -3.79
N GLU A 59 -8.59 3.06 -2.55
CA GLU A 59 -9.42 3.09 -1.35
C GLU A 59 -9.24 4.43 -0.64
N GLU A 60 -10.33 5.07 -0.21
CA GLU A 60 -10.32 6.35 0.51
C GLU A 60 -10.48 6.11 2.02
N PHE A 61 -9.63 6.74 2.82
CA PHE A 61 -9.63 6.64 4.27
C PHE A 61 -9.59 8.03 4.91
N GLU A 62 -10.30 8.23 6.02
CA GLU A 62 -10.11 9.37 6.91
C GLU A 62 -9.03 9.03 7.94
N GLU A 63 -7.85 9.66 7.88
CA GLU A 63 -6.79 9.41 8.86
C GLU A 63 -7.18 10.07 10.19
N SER A 64 -7.66 9.25 11.12
CA SER A 64 -7.56 9.54 12.55
C SER A 64 -6.12 9.25 12.97
N LEU A 65 -5.54 10.05 13.86
CA LEU A 65 -4.11 10.14 14.25
C LEU A 65 -3.32 8.84 14.58
N GLU A 66 -3.85 7.63 14.38
CA GLU A 66 -3.31 6.35 14.87
C GLU A 66 -3.01 5.26 13.80
N VAL A 67 -2.79 5.58 12.53
CA VAL A 67 -2.42 4.55 11.52
C VAL A 67 -0.97 4.67 11.06
N GLN A 68 -0.05 4.42 12.00
CA GLN A 68 1.37 4.17 11.70
C GLN A 68 1.77 2.74 12.05
N ARG A 69 1.36 1.78 11.22
CA ARG A 69 2.14 0.55 11.05
C ARG A 69 1.97 0.01 9.63
N PHE A 70 2.77 0.54 8.71
CA PHE A 70 2.96 -0.05 7.39
C PHE A 70 3.98 -1.17 7.55
N VAL A 71 3.50 -2.42 7.58
CA VAL A 71 4.38 -3.57 7.42
C VAL A 71 4.65 -3.70 5.91
N PRO A 72 5.89 -3.52 5.44
CA PRO A 72 6.21 -3.80 4.05
C PRO A 72 5.83 -5.26 3.74
N LEU A 73 5.28 -5.51 2.55
CA LEU A 73 4.99 -6.85 2.05
C LEU A 73 6.31 -7.56 1.69
N THR A 74 7.22 -7.70 2.64
CA THR A 74 8.35 -8.60 2.52
C THR A 74 7.84 -9.97 2.91
N SER A 75 7.64 -10.81 1.89
CA SER A 75 7.49 -12.25 2.04
C SER A 75 8.80 -12.85 2.55
N GLU A 76 9.13 -12.62 3.81
CA GLU A 76 10.03 -13.54 4.52
C GLU A 76 9.11 -14.42 5.36
N ALA A 77 8.75 -15.56 4.79
CA ALA A 77 8.21 -16.66 5.58
C ALA A 77 9.21 -16.97 6.70
N PRO A 78 8.79 -17.16 7.96
CA PRO A 78 9.66 -17.80 8.93
C PRO A 78 10.05 -19.15 8.34
N LEU A 79 11.35 -19.38 8.17
CA LEU A 79 11.85 -20.71 7.84
C LEU A 79 11.48 -21.59 9.03
N ASP A 80 10.52 -22.49 8.82
CA ASP A 80 10.26 -23.59 9.74
C ASP A 80 11.56 -24.41 9.81
N GLU A 81 12.38 -24.13 10.83
CA GLU A 81 13.46 -25.04 11.22
C GLU A 81 12.81 -26.25 11.88
N ASP A 82 12.45 -27.26 11.08
CA ASP A 82 12.05 -28.55 11.60
C ASP A 82 12.84 -29.70 10.93
N PHE A 83 13.13 -30.68 11.79
CA PHE A 83 13.72 -31.99 11.56
C PHE A 83 15.24 -32.15 11.44
N THR A 84 15.85 -32.58 12.55
CA THR A 84 16.45 -33.92 12.53
C THR A 84 16.05 -34.70 13.78
N ASP A 85 15.25 -35.73 13.53
CA ASP A 85 14.84 -36.80 14.43
C ASP A 85 16.03 -37.77 14.62
N GLU A 86 16.49 -37.99 15.84
CA GLU A 86 17.12 -39.28 16.21
C GLU A 86 17.00 -39.51 17.72
N LEU A 87 15.96 -40.25 18.09
CA LEU A 87 15.82 -40.92 19.39
C LEU A 87 16.77 -42.14 19.47
N PRO A 88 17.53 -42.32 20.56
CA PRO A 88 17.90 -43.64 21.05
C PRO A 88 16.86 -44.21 22.02
#